data_AF-A0A170UM99-F1
#
_entry.id   AF-A0A170UM99-F1
#
_cell.length_a   1.000
_cell.length_b   1.000
_cell.length_c   1.000
_cell.angle_alpha   90.00
_cell.angle_beta   90.00
_cell.angle_gamma   90.00
#
_symmetry.space_group_name_H-M   'P 1'
#
loop_
_entity.id
_entity.type
_entity.pdbx_description
1 polymer ?
#
loop_
_entity_poly.entity_id
_entity_poly.type
_entity_poly.pdbx_seq_one_letter_code
_entity_poly.pdbx_strand_id
1 'polypeptide(L)'
;DVVFVVGSANCFRQMFMSLQSGQASWDTCEAALFIMQAVANNIIPEESDVVPKVVESILNLPTNTHIAVRHTSLLLLGQLSEWIEKHPQYLEPVLNSVTYSLHQDHRLASAAANCLQGVCVACRGHMPLRFSSVLQVLESLDKLQIPNTAHCGVIKGVAAILEN
;
A
#
# COMPACT_ATOMS: atom_id res chain seq x y z
N ASP A 1 21.52 9.88 -10.91
CA ASP A 1 20.19 9.98 -10.30
C ASP A 1 19.34 11.08 -10.89
N VAL A 2 18.35 10.72 -11.69
CA VAL A 2 17.38 11.67 -12.28
C VAL A 2 16.26 12.03 -11.27
N VAL A 3 16.10 11.21 -10.22
CA VAL A 3 15.11 11.38 -9.14
C VAL A 3 15.38 12.64 -8.31
N PHE A 4 16.64 13.08 -8.20
CA PHE A 4 17.00 14.32 -7.50
C PHE A 4 16.71 15.59 -8.33
N VAL A 5 16.54 15.48 -9.66
CA VAL A 5 16.52 16.63 -10.58
C VAL A 5 15.10 17.16 -10.84
N VAL A 6 14.05 16.35 -10.70
CA VAL A 6 12.66 16.75 -11.00
C VAL A 6 11.84 17.08 -9.74
N GLY A 7 12.35 16.74 -8.55
CA GLY A 7 11.58 16.79 -7.31
C GLY A 7 10.52 15.69 -7.32
N SER A 8 10.79 14.59 -6.64
CA SER A 8 9.91 13.41 -6.54
C SER A 8 8.45 13.77 -6.24
N ALA A 9 8.22 14.78 -5.39
CA ALA A 9 6.90 15.32 -5.08
C ALA A 9 6.18 15.94 -6.29
N ASN A 10 6.89 16.65 -7.18
CA ASN A 10 6.30 17.21 -8.40
C ASN A 10 5.88 16.11 -9.36
N CYS A 11 6.74 15.09 -9.56
CA CYS A 11 6.39 13.95 -10.41
C CYS A 11 5.14 13.23 -9.87
N PHE A 12 5.12 12.95 -8.57
CA PHE A 12 3.98 12.32 -7.89
C PHE A 12 2.69 13.14 -8.08
N ARG A 13 2.77 14.46 -7.89
CA ARG A 13 1.65 15.40 -8.08
C ARG A 13 1.14 15.41 -9.52
N GLN A 14 2.03 15.48 -10.50
CA GLN A 14 1.63 15.51 -11.91
C GLN A 14 0.91 14.23 -12.35
N MET A 15 1.39 13.07 -11.88
CA MET A 15 0.70 11.79 -12.14
C MET A 15 -0.69 11.78 -11.50
N PHE A 16 -0.83 12.23 -10.25
CA PHE A 16 -2.15 12.32 -9.61
C PHE A 16 -3.11 13.26 -10.36
N MET A 17 -2.64 14.44 -10.79
CA MET A 17 -3.47 15.37 -11.58
C MET A 17 -3.90 14.76 -12.92
N SER A 18 -3.04 13.94 -13.54
CA SER A 18 -3.35 13.26 -14.79
C SER A 18 -4.50 12.24 -14.62
N LEU A 19 -4.53 11.54 -13.48
CA LEU A 19 -5.61 10.62 -13.12
C LEU A 19 -6.96 11.32 -12.90
N GLN A 20 -6.96 12.56 -12.40
CA GLN A 20 -8.19 13.32 -12.14
C GLN A 20 -8.89 13.87 -13.40
N SER A 21 -8.24 13.78 -14.56
CA SER A 21 -8.79 14.30 -15.83
C SER A 21 -10.03 13.55 -16.36
N GLY A 22 -10.45 12.45 -15.70
CA GLY A 22 -11.77 11.82 -15.90
C GLY A 22 -11.90 10.90 -17.12
N GLN A 23 -10.84 10.69 -17.88
CA GLN A 23 -10.85 9.82 -19.09
C GLN A 23 -9.75 8.75 -19.09
N ALA A 24 -9.13 8.47 -17.95
CA ALA A 24 -8.07 7.47 -17.88
C ALA A 24 -8.64 6.05 -18.03
N SER A 25 -8.16 5.33 -19.04
CA SER A 25 -8.33 3.89 -19.15
C SER A 25 -7.55 3.17 -18.03
N TRP A 26 -7.87 1.90 -17.76
CA TRP A 26 -7.26 1.16 -16.65
C TRP A 26 -5.74 1.04 -16.78
N ASP A 27 -5.21 0.94 -18.00
CA ASP A 27 -3.79 0.84 -18.34
C ASP A 27 -3.07 2.18 -18.13
N THR A 28 -3.71 3.30 -18.51
CA THR A 28 -3.19 4.64 -18.20
C THR A 28 -3.15 4.87 -16.70
N CYS A 29 -4.19 4.41 -15.99
CA CYS A 29 -4.27 4.53 -14.54
C CYS A 29 -3.16 3.72 -13.85
N GLU A 30 -2.96 2.49 -14.28
CA GLU A 30 -1.90 1.61 -13.77
C GLU A 30 -0.52 2.21 -14.01
N ALA A 31 -0.24 2.70 -15.22
CA ALA A 31 1.04 3.30 -15.55
C ALA A 31 1.35 4.54 -14.68
N ALA A 32 0.36 5.39 -14.41
CA ALA A 32 0.53 6.55 -13.53
C ALA A 32 0.84 6.10 -12.09
N LEU A 33 0.09 5.11 -11.56
CA LEU A 33 0.35 4.54 -10.24
C LEU A 33 1.74 3.90 -10.15
N PHE A 34 2.20 3.25 -11.22
CA PHE A 34 3.53 2.64 -11.29
C PHE A 34 4.63 3.70 -11.20
N ILE A 35 4.48 4.82 -11.90
CA ILE A 35 5.42 5.96 -11.81
C ILE A 35 5.40 6.55 -10.40
N MET A 36 4.21 6.74 -9.82
CA MET A 36 4.06 7.24 -8.46
C MET A 36 4.72 6.32 -7.44
N GLN A 37 4.55 5.00 -7.58
CA GLN A 37 5.21 4.00 -6.75
C GLN A 37 6.74 4.15 -6.81
N ALA A 38 7.32 4.34 -7.99
CA ALA A 38 8.77 4.45 -8.16
C ALA A 38 9.38 5.66 -7.43
N VAL A 39 8.61 6.73 -7.22
CA VAL A 39 9.08 7.95 -6.54
C VAL A 39 8.60 8.07 -5.09
N ALA A 40 7.69 7.21 -4.64
CA ALA A 40 7.01 7.31 -3.35
C ALA A 40 7.96 7.28 -2.14
N ASN A 41 9.00 6.44 -2.14
CA ASN A 41 9.99 6.40 -1.05
C ASN A 41 10.82 7.68 -0.92
N ASN A 42 10.79 8.58 -1.91
CA ASN A 42 11.50 9.85 -1.87
C ASN A 42 10.58 11.02 -1.48
N ILE A 43 9.34 10.73 -1.07
CA ILE A 43 8.42 11.73 -0.55
C ILE A 43 8.67 11.86 0.95
N ILE A 44 8.74 13.09 1.43
CA ILE A 44 8.91 13.34 2.87
C ILE A 44 7.68 12.86 3.65
N PRO A 45 7.85 12.23 4.83
CA PRO A 45 6.73 11.75 5.63
C PRO A 45 5.72 12.82 6.07
N GLU A 46 6.11 14.10 6.09
CA GLU A 46 5.27 15.24 6.46
C GLU A 46 4.43 15.82 5.30
N GLU A 47 4.52 15.26 4.09
CA GLU A 47 3.71 15.70 2.94
C GLU A 47 2.22 15.55 3.28
N SER A 48 1.42 16.58 3.03
CA SER A 48 0.02 16.60 3.50
C SER A 48 -0.96 17.17 2.47
N ASP A 49 -0.54 17.35 1.22
CA ASP A 49 -1.38 17.93 0.17
C ASP A 49 -1.82 16.87 -0.87
N VAL A 50 -0.90 16.07 -1.41
CA VAL A 50 -1.20 15.12 -2.50
C VAL A 50 -1.31 13.68 -2.01
N VAL A 51 -0.37 13.22 -1.17
CA VAL A 51 -0.34 11.84 -0.67
C VAL A 51 -1.63 11.44 0.04
N PRO A 52 -2.23 12.26 0.95
CA PRO A 52 -3.50 11.90 1.56
C PRO A 52 -4.60 11.60 0.52
N LYS A 53 -4.71 12.47 -0.50
CA LYS A 53 -5.73 12.33 -1.56
C LYS A 53 -5.52 11.06 -2.38
N VAL A 54 -4.27 10.69 -2.63
CA VAL A 54 -3.91 9.46 -3.35
C VAL A 54 -4.26 8.24 -2.51
N VAL A 55 -3.86 8.22 -1.24
CA VAL A 55 -4.16 7.12 -0.31
C VAL A 55 -5.69 6.94 -0.18
N GLU A 56 -6.44 8.03 0.01
CA GLU A 56 -7.91 7.99 0.05
C GLU A 56 -8.51 7.48 -1.26
N SER A 57 -7.99 7.89 -2.41
CA SER A 57 -8.47 7.41 -3.71
C SER A 57 -8.24 5.91 -3.87
N ILE A 58 -7.10 5.40 -3.42
CA ILE A 58 -6.77 3.97 -3.45
C ILE A 58 -7.68 3.17 -2.50
N LEU A 59 -7.89 3.67 -1.27
CA LEU A 59 -8.73 3.00 -0.29
C LEU A 59 -10.21 2.93 -0.72
N ASN A 60 -10.64 3.87 -1.55
CA ASN A 60 -12.00 3.93 -2.10
C ASN A 60 -12.12 3.29 -3.49
N LEU A 61 -11.10 2.56 -3.98
CA LEU A 61 -11.18 1.88 -5.28
C LEU A 61 -12.33 0.86 -5.31
N PRO A 62 -13.20 0.90 -6.33
CA PRO A 62 -14.24 -0.11 -6.53
C PRO A 62 -13.66 -1.53 -6.64
N THR A 63 -14.42 -2.52 -6.18
CA THR A 63 -14.00 -3.93 -6.24
C THR A 63 -13.89 -4.47 -7.67
N ASN A 64 -14.62 -3.87 -8.61
CA ASN A 64 -14.59 -4.17 -10.05
C ASN A 64 -13.45 -3.46 -10.81
N THR A 65 -12.62 -2.65 -10.14
CA THR A 65 -11.43 -2.05 -10.74
C THR A 65 -10.49 -3.13 -11.27
N HIS A 66 -9.89 -2.86 -12.44
CA HIS A 66 -8.98 -3.79 -13.10
C HIS A 66 -7.86 -4.25 -12.17
N ILE A 67 -7.52 -5.54 -12.23
CA ILE A 67 -6.62 -6.15 -11.25
C ILE A 67 -5.22 -5.54 -11.25
N ALA A 68 -4.72 -5.12 -12.42
CA ALA A 68 -3.41 -4.48 -12.52
C ALA A 68 -3.36 -3.16 -11.73
N VAL A 69 -4.42 -2.33 -11.83
CA VAL A 69 -4.54 -1.09 -11.05
C VAL A 69 -4.58 -1.39 -9.55
N ARG A 70 -5.37 -2.39 -9.12
CA ARG A 70 -5.45 -2.79 -7.71
C ARG A 70 -4.10 -3.30 -7.18
N HIS A 71 -3.40 -4.10 -7.98
CA HIS A 71 -2.08 -4.62 -7.65
C HIS A 71 -1.06 -3.49 -7.44
N THR A 72 -0.92 -2.59 -8.42
CA THR A 72 0.03 -1.47 -8.35
C THR A 72 -0.34 -0.49 -7.24
N SER A 73 -1.63 -0.32 -6.94
CA SER A 73 -2.09 0.47 -5.78
C SER A 73 -1.61 -0.10 -4.45
N LEU A 74 -1.66 -1.44 -4.27
CA LEU A 74 -1.12 -2.09 -3.06
C LEU A 74 0.39 -1.90 -2.93
N LEU A 75 1.13 -1.98 -4.05
CA LEU A 75 2.56 -1.72 -4.03
C LEU A 75 2.87 -0.28 -3.63
N LEU A 76 2.13 0.69 -4.17
CA LEU A 76 2.26 2.09 -3.81
C LEU A 76 1.96 2.34 -2.33
N LEU A 77 0.89 1.77 -1.77
CA LEU A 77 0.64 1.85 -0.32
C LEU A 77 1.81 1.29 0.50
N GLY A 78 2.43 0.20 0.05
CA GLY A 78 3.63 -0.36 0.68
C GLY A 78 4.81 0.60 0.67
N GLN A 79 5.03 1.35 -0.43
CA GLN A 79 6.09 2.38 -0.51
C GLN A 79 5.79 3.61 0.36
N LEU A 80 4.51 3.86 0.67
CA LEU A 80 4.09 4.98 1.53
C LEU A 80 4.06 4.61 3.02
N SER A 81 4.71 3.51 3.43
CA SER A 81 4.64 3.00 4.81
C SER A 81 5.24 3.96 5.85
N GLU A 82 6.33 4.68 5.53
CA GLU A 82 6.88 5.73 6.41
C GLU A 82 5.94 6.93 6.53
N TRP A 83 5.26 7.30 5.44
CA TRP A 83 4.27 8.35 5.45
C TRP A 83 3.04 7.98 6.31
N ILE A 84 2.59 6.73 6.22
CA ILE A 84 1.49 6.18 7.03
C ILE A 84 1.85 6.20 8.52
N GLU A 85 3.11 5.98 8.89
CA GLU A 85 3.56 6.07 10.28
C GLU A 85 3.34 7.46 10.88
N LYS A 86 3.56 8.52 10.10
CA LYS A 86 3.26 9.91 10.50
C LYS A 86 1.78 10.29 10.43
N HIS A 87 0.97 9.46 9.77
CA HIS A 87 -0.47 9.69 9.57
C HIS A 87 -1.29 8.47 10.04
N PRO A 88 -1.28 8.18 11.37
CA PRO A 88 -1.83 6.95 11.92
C PRO A 88 -3.33 6.75 11.68
N GLN A 89 -4.07 7.81 11.31
CA GLN A 89 -5.47 7.71 10.92
C GLN A 89 -5.70 6.82 9.67
N TYR A 90 -4.69 6.66 8.81
CA TYR A 90 -4.78 5.80 7.62
C TYR A 90 -4.33 4.36 7.88
N LEU A 91 -3.71 4.08 9.02
CA LEU A 91 -3.15 2.76 9.32
C LEU A 91 -4.22 1.66 9.28
N GLU A 92 -5.31 1.82 10.03
CA GLU A 92 -6.39 0.82 10.08
C GLU A 92 -7.10 0.64 8.72
N PRO A 93 -7.51 1.70 8.00
CA PRO A 93 -8.04 1.57 6.64
C PRO A 93 -7.12 0.82 5.68
N VAL A 94 -5.81 1.11 5.72
CA VAL A 94 -4.80 0.42 4.89
C VAL A 94 -4.71 -1.06 5.26
N LEU A 95 -4.59 -1.39 6.54
CA LEU A 95 -4.53 -2.78 7.00
C LEU A 95 -5.78 -3.57 6.58
N ASN A 96 -6.96 -2.98 6.68
CA ASN A 96 -8.22 -3.60 6.25
C ASN A 96 -8.24 -3.85 4.74
N SER A 97 -7.83 -2.86 3.94
CA SER A 97 -7.76 -2.99 2.46
C SER A 97 -6.77 -4.05 2.00
N VAL A 98 -5.60 -4.10 2.65
CA VAL A 98 -4.54 -5.09 2.39
C VAL A 98 -5.00 -6.49 2.77
N THR A 99 -5.61 -6.63 3.96
CA THR A 99 -6.18 -7.90 4.44
C THR A 99 -7.29 -8.40 3.52
N TYR A 100 -8.19 -7.51 3.09
CA TYR A 100 -9.21 -7.85 2.11
C TYR A 100 -8.58 -8.34 0.80
N SER A 101 -7.56 -7.66 0.30
CA SER A 101 -6.88 -8.02 -0.95
C SER A 101 -6.14 -9.36 -0.89
N LEU A 102 -5.60 -9.76 0.27
CA LEU A 102 -5.02 -11.08 0.49
C LEU A 102 -6.03 -12.22 0.26
N HIS A 103 -7.30 -12.01 0.63
CA HIS A 103 -8.35 -13.02 0.53
C HIS A 103 -9.09 -13.03 -0.82
N GLN A 104 -9.01 -11.95 -1.60
CA GLN A 104 -9.84 -11.78 -2.79
C GLN A 104 -9.28 -12.49 -4.03
N ASP A 105 -8.00 -12.31 -4.34
CA ASP A 105 -7.40 -12.82 -5.56
C ASP A 105 -5.92 -13.16 -5.35
N HIS A 106 -5.53 -14.38 -5.71
CA HIS A 106 -4.16 -14.87 -5.58
C HIS A 106 -3.09 -14.00 -6.27
N ARG A 107 -3.47 -13.27 -7.33
CA ARG A 107 -2.58 -12.34 -8.04
C ARG A 107 -2.29 -11.07 -7.24
N LEU A 108 -3.16 -10.71 -6.29
CA LEU A 108 -2.96 -9.57 -5.39
C LEU A 108 -2.17 -9.94 -4.12
N ALA A 109 -2.15 -11.22 -3.77
CA ALA A 109 -1.65 -11.68 -2.48
C ALA A 109 -0.18 -11.29 -2.24
N SER A 110 0.69 -11.37 -3.25
CA SER A 110 2.10 -10.98 -3.09
C SER A 110 2.26 -9.49 -2.84
N ALA A 111 1.55 -8.63 -3.58
CA ALA A 111 1.60 -7.19 -3.38
C ALA A 111 1.02 -6.80 -2.02
N ALA A 112 -0.09 -7.42 -1.64
CA ALA A 112 -0.73 -7.21 -0.34
C ALA A 112 0.19 -7.63 0.82
N ALA A 113 0.84 -8.80 0.74
CA ALA A 113 1.79 -9.25 1.76
C ALA A 113 3.00 -8.32 1.90
N ASN A 114 3.53 -7.82 0.78
CA ASN A 114 4.63 -6.84 0.80
C ASN A 114 4.19 -5.51 1.42
N CYS A 115 3.00 -5.02 1.07
CA CYS A 115 2.42 -3.83 1.67
C CYS A 115 2.22 -4.01 3.18
N LEU A 116 1.64 -5.14 3.60
CA LEU A 116 1.43 -5.46 5.01
C LEU A 116 2.75 -5.46 5.76
N GLN A 117 3.77 -6.12 5.23
CA GLN A 117 5.10 -6.14 5.83
C GLN A 117 5.66 -4.73 6.00
N GLY A 118 5.66 -3.91 4.95
CA GLY A 118 6.18 -2.54 5.01
C GLY A 118 5.47 -1.70 6.07
N VAL A 119 4.13 -1.73 6.07
CA VAL A 119 3.31 -1.01 7.06
C VAL A 119 3.57 -1.51 8.48
N CYS A 120 3.63 -2.83 8.71
CA CYS A 120 3.95 -3.39 10.02
C CYS A 120 5.35 -2.99 10.50
N VAL A 121 6.34 -2.97 9.61
CA VAL A 121 7.72 -2.59 9.95
C VAL A 121 7.82 -1.09 10.26
N ALA A 122 7.15 -0.22 9.51
CA ALA A 122 7.17 1.22 9.75
C ALA A 122 6.34 1.61 10.98
N CYS A 123 5.15 1.04 11.16
CA CYS A 123 4.18 1.48 12.17
C CYS A 123 4.27 0.72 13.50
N ARG A 124 5.41 0.07 13.82
CA ARG A 124 5.58 -0.77 15.02
C ARG A 124 5.14 -0.07 16.32
N GLY A 125 5.44 1.23 16.47
CA GLY A 125 5.07 2.02 17.65
C GLY A 125 3.56 2.24 17.84
N HIS A 126 2.78 2.14 16.77
CA HIS A 126 1.33 2.41 16.76
C HIS A 126 0.49 1.12 16.78
N MET A 127 1.10 -0.05 16.62
CA MET A 127 0.41 -1.34 16.53
C MET A 127 -0.03 -2.06 17.81
N PRO A 128 0.39 -1.70 19.06
CA PRO A 128 -0.03 -2.45 20.26
C PRO A 128 -1.57 -2.54 20.47
N LEU A 129 -2.34 -1.58 19.95
CA LEU A 129 -3.80 -1.53 20.09
C LEU A 129 -4.57 -2.20 18.94
N ARG A 130 -3.91 -2.56 17.84
CA ARG A 130 -4.55 -2.99 16.57
C ARG A 130 -4.16 -4.41 16.15
N PHE A 131 -3.54 -5.15 17.07
CA PHE A 131 -3.00 -6.51 16.88
C PHE A 131 -4.05 -7.54 16.46
N SER A 132 -5.33 -7.34 16.79
CA SER A 132 -6.41 -8.29 16.49
C SER A 132 -6.64 -8.52 14.99
N SER A 133 -6.62 -7.46 14.17
CA SER A 133 -6.82 -7.59 12.72
C SER A 133 -5.66 -8.34 12.05
N VAL A 134 -4.43 -8.13 12.51
CA VAL A 134 -3.22 -8.78 11.97
C VAL A 134 -3.16 -10.25 12.39
N LEU A 135 -3.56 -10.58 13.62
CA LEU A 135 -3.69 -11.96 14.09
C LEU A 135 -4.73 -12.76 13.30
N GLN A 136 -5.88 -12.16 12.96
CA GLN A 136 -6.89 -12.82 12.14
C GLN A 136 -6.35 -13.22 10.75
N VAL A 137 -5.44 -12.41 10.20
CA VAL A 137 -4.74 -12.78 8.95
C VAL A 137 -3.86 -14.00 9.18
N LEU A 138 -3.06 -14.05 10.26
CA LEU A 138 -2.24 -15.22 10.60
C LEU A 138 -3.07 -16.50 10.76
N GLU A 139 -4.18 -16.43 11.49
CA GLU A 139 -5.07 -17.59 11.69
C GLU A 139 -5.69 -18.09 10.37
N SER A 140 -5.79 -17.21 9.38
CA SER A 140 -6.34 -17.53 8.06
C SER A 140 -5.25 -17.89 7.04
N LEU A 141 -3.96 -17.67 7.35
CA LEU A 141 -2.84 -17.91 6.41
C LEU A 141 -2.76 -19.35 5.93
N ASP A 142 -2.97 -20.33 6.80
CA ASP A 142 -2.92 -21.75 6.42
C ASP A 142 -4.08 -22.15 5.50
N LYS A 143 -5.16 -21.36 5.49
CA LYS A 143 -6.32 -21.56 4.61
C LYS A 143 -6.21 -20.77 3.31
N LEU A 144 -5.32 -19.78 3.27
CA LEU A 144 -5.09 -18.92 2.12
C LEU A 144 -4.22 -19.67 1.10
N GLN A 145 -4.75 -19.90 -0.10
CA GLN A 145 -3.98 -20.43 -1.24
C GLN A 145 -3.11 -19.32 -1.86
N ILE A 146 -2.19 -18.75 -1.09
CA ILE A 146 -1.31 -17.66 -1.53
C ILE A 146 0.11 -18.20 -1.78
N PRO A 147 0.93 -17.55 -2.63
CA PRO A 147 2.26 -18.04 -2.93
C PRO A 147 3.18 -17.97 -1.69
N ASN A 148 4.14 -18.89 -1.58
CA ASN A 148 5.07 -18.97 -0.43
C ASN A 148 5.78 -17.65 -0.11
N THR A 149 6.07 -16.82 -1.13
CA THR A 149 6.65 -15.49 -0.94
C THR A 149 5.71 -14.55 -0.16
N ALA A 150 4.40 -14.63 -0.42
CA ALA A 150 3.37 -13.89 0.32
C ALA A 150 3.23 -14.41 1.76
N HIS A 151 3.25 -15.73 1.98
CA HIS A 151 3.26 -16.32 3.33
C HIS A 151 4.43 -15.75 4.16
N CYS A 152 5.65 -15.82 3.62
CA CYS A 152 6.84 -15.29 4.26
C CYS A 152 6.73 -13.77 4.52
N GLY A 153 6.12 -13.03 3.60
CA GLY A 153 5.88 -11.59 3.73
C GLY A 153 5.02 -11.27 4.94
N VAL A 154 3.87 -11.93 5.07
CA VAL A 154 2.94 -11.75 6.20
C VAL A 154 3.59 -12.14 7.52
N ILE A 155 4.22 -13.32 7.59
CA ILE A 155 4.87 -13.80 8.82
C ILE A 155 5.94 -12.81 9.30
N LYS A 156 6.80 -12.32 8.40
CA LYS A 156 7.81 -11.29 8.72
C LYS A 156 7.16 -10.00 9.22
N GLY A 157 6.05 -9.59 8.60
CA GLY A 157 5.28 -8.43 9.04
C GLY A 157 4.77 -8.59 10.47
N VAL A 158 4.25 -9.76 10.84
CA VAL A 158 3.75 -9.97 12.21
C VAL A 158 4.88 -10.16 13.22
N ALA A 159 5.94 -10.88 12.86
CA ALA A 159 7.12 -11.02 13.71
C ALA A 159 7.72 -9.65 14.06
N ALA A 160 7.77 -8.71 13.11
CA ALA A 160 8.24 -7.34 13.34
C ALA A 160 7.44 -6.56 14.39
N ILE A 161 6.17 -6.92 14.63
CA ILE A 161 5.34 -6.34 15.69
C ILE A 161 5.65 -6.97 17.05
N LEU A 162 5.96 -8.27 17.05
CA LEU A 162 6.19 -9.09 18.23
C LEU A 162 7.59 -8.94 18.83
N GLU A 163 8.59 -8.55 18.05
CA GLU A 163 9.99 -8.33 18.47
C GLU A 163 10.18 -7.08 19.37
N ASN A 164 9.20 -6.74 20.21
CA ASN A 164 9.33 -5.74 21.27
C ASN A 164 9.93 -6.35 22.54
#